data_AF-A0A965HNB2-F1
#
_entry.id   AF-A0A965HNB2-F1
#
_cell.length_a   1.000
_cell.length_b   1.000
_cell.length_c   1.000
_cell.angle_alpha   90.00
_cell.angle_beta   90.00
_cell.angle_gamma   90.00
#
_symmetry.space_group_name_H-M   'P 1'
#
loop_
_entity.id
_entity.type
_entity.pdbx_description
1 polymer ?
#
loop_
_entity_poly.entity_id
_entity_poly.type
_entity_poly.pdbx_seq_one_letter_code
_entity_poly.pdbx_strand_id
1 'polypeptide(L)' 'MLENLSQRLDQVVRKLRGQTRLTEDNISDALREVRMALLEADVALPVVKDFIAAVKAAAVGEEVVG' A
#
# COMPACT_ATOMS: atom_id res chain seq x y z
N MET A 1 -0.11 14.12 14.69
CA MET A 1 0.83 13.16 14.06
C MET A 1 0.10 11.90 13.58
N LEU A 2 -0.64 11.20 14.44
CA LEU A 2 -1.46 10.04 14.05
C LEU A 2 -2.51 10.37 12.96
N GLU A 3 -3.10 11.56 13.04
CA GLU A 3 -4.15 12.01 12.11
C GLU A 3 -3.65 12.19 10.66
N ASN A 4 -2.39 12.57 10.47
CA ASN A 4 -1.81 12.74 9.13
C ASN A 4 -1.62 11.38 8.45
N LEU A 5 -1.20 10.38 9.23
CA LEU A 5 -1.06 9.00 8.77
C LEU A 5 -2.44 8.42 8.41
N SER A 6 -3.44 8.60 9.27
CA SER A 6 -4.81 8.14 9.01
C SER A 6 -5.39 8.76 7.73
N GLN A 7 -5.19 10.05 7.50
CA GLN A 7 -5.67 10.71 6.28
C GLN A 7 -4.99 10.19 5.01
N ARG A 8 -3.69 9.91 5.06
CA ARG A 8 -2.95 9.34 3.92
C ARG A 8 -3.41 7.91 3.62
N LEU A 9 -3.58 7.08 4.64
CA LEU A 9 -4.10 5.71 4.50
C LEU A 9 -5.51 5.72 3.91
N ASP A 10 -6.40 6.59 4.38
CA ASP A 10 -7.76 6.72 3.84
C ASP A 10 -7.77 7.12 2.35
N GLN A 11 -6.88 8.01 1.94
CA GLN A 11 -6.76 8.39 0.52
C GLN A 11 -6.27 7.22 -0.35
N VAL A 12 -5.31 6.45 0.14
CA VAL A 12 -4.79 5.27 -0.57
C VAL A 12 -5.88 4.21 -0.70
N VAL A 13 -6.61 3.92 0.37
CA VAL A 13 -7.73 2.96 0.36
C VAL A 13 -8.85 3.41 -0.59
N ARG A 14 -9.18 4.71 -0.63
CA ARG A 14 -10.16 5.26 -1.58
C ARG A 14 -9.70 5.14 -3.03
N LYS A 15 -8.42 5.40 -3.32
CA LYS A 15 -7.84 5.19 -4.66
C LYS A 15 -7.94 3.73 -5.09
N LEU A 16 -7.67 2.79 -4.16
CA LEU A 16 -7.72 1.36 -4.43
C LEU A 16 -9.16 0.86 -4.62
N ARG A 17 -10.11 1.29 -3.78
CA ARG A 17 -11.55 0.99 -3.94
C ARG A 17 -12.15 1.54 -5.24
N GLY A 18 -11.57 2.60 -5.80
CA GLY A 18 -12.00 3.15 -7.09
C GLY A 18 -11.60 2.31 -8.31
N GLN A 19 -10.78 1.26 -8.13
CA GLN A 19 -10.34 0.39 -9.23
C GLN A 19 -11.06 -0.96 -9.17
N THR A 20 -11.67 -1.36 -10.28
CA THR A 20 -12.44 -2.61 -10.40
C THR A 20 -11.57 -3.87 -10.32
N ARG A 21 -10.26 -3.75 -10.50
CA ARG A 21 -9.30 -4.87 -10.47
C ARG A 21 -7.93 -4.41 -10.01
N LEU A 22 -7.28 -5.19 -9.14
CA LEU A 22 -5.88 -4.97 -8.81
C LEU A 22 -5.01 -5.51 -9.96
N THR A 23 -4.23 -4.62 -10.57
CA THR A 23 -3.27 -4.93 -11.63
C THR A 23 -1.86 -4.73 -11.07
N GLU A 24 -0.85 -5.38 -11.65
CA GLU A 24 0.53 -5.20 -11.15
C GLU A 24 0.97 -3.74 -11.15
N ASP A 25 0.54 -2.95 -12.15
CA ASP A 25 0.86 -1.53 -12.26
C ASP A 25 0.23 -0.71 -11.13
N ASN A 26 -1.06 -0.92 -10.82
CA ASN A 26 -1.73 -0.15 -9.76
C ASN A 26 -1.23 -0.52 -8.35
N ILE A 27 -0.92 -1.80 -8.12
CA ILE A 27 -0.35 -2.27 -6.86
C ILE A 27 1.06 -1.69 -6.69
N SER A 28 1.87 -1.67 -7.75
CA SER A 28 3.25 -1.17 -7.71
C SER A 28 3.32 0.29 -7.28
N ASP A 29 2.43 1.14 -7.81
CA ASP A 29 2.37 2.55 -7.44
C ASP A 29 1.90 2.75 -5.99
N ALA A 30 0.88 2.02 -5.55
CA ALA A 30 0.42 2.07 -4.16
C ALA A 30 1.50 1.58 -3.17
N LEU A 31 2.19 0.48 -3.49
CA LEU A 31 3.29 -0.06 -2.69
C LEU A 31 4.46 0.91 -2.58
N ARG A 32 4.68 1.76 -3.58
CA ARG A 32 5.71 2.79 -3.55
C ARG A 32 5.38 3.88 -2.51
N GLU A 33 4.13 4.33 -2.46
CA GLU A 33 3.65 5.29 -1.46
C GLU A 33 3.76 4.70 -0.05
N VAL A 34 3.32 3.44 0.13
CA VAL A 34 3.42 2.70 1.40
C VAL A 34 4.88 2.55 1.86
N ARG A 35 5.80 2.23 0.93
CA ARG A 35 7.23 2.16 1.24
C ARG A 35 7.78 3.45 1.82
N MET A 36 7.43 4.60 1.21
CA MET A 36 7.91 5.89 1.71
C MET A 36 7.35 6.18 3.10
N ALA A 37 6.05 5.94 3.32
CA ALA A 37 5.43 6.13 4.63
C ALA A 37 6.06 5.27 5.73
N LEU A 38 6.44 4.03 5.43
CA LEU A 38 7.11 3.14 6.39
C LEU A 38 8.53 3.63 6.72
N LEU A 39 9.29 4.11 5.72
CA LEU A 39 10.63 4.65 5.95
C LEU A 39 10.60 5.98 6.72
N GLU A 40 9.63 6.85 6.45
CA GLU A 40 9.38 8.09 7.21
C GLU A 40 9.00 7.83 8.67
N ALA A 41 8.47 6.65 8.98
CA ALA A 41 8.09 6.23 10.32
C ALA A 41 9.21 5.47 11.06
N ASP A 42 10.46 5.59 10.61
CA ASP A 42 11.64 4.92 11.17
C ASP A 42 11.55 3.37 11.20
N VAL A 43 10.82 2.77 10.26
CA VAL A 43 10.76 1.31 10.12
C VAL A 43 12.04 0.80 9.44
N ALA A 44 12.62 -0.26 10.02
CA ALA A 44 13.84 -0.87 9.50
C ALA A 44 13.64 -1.42 8.07
N LEU A 45 14.61 -1.17 7.19
CA LEU A 45 14.56 -1.56 5.78
C LEU A 45 14.24 -3.06 5.53
N PRO A 46 14.74 -4.03 6.33
CA PRO A 46 14.36 -5.44 6.16
C PRO A 46 12.86 -5.67 6.34
N VAL A 47 12.26 -5.05 7.38
CA VAL A 47 10.82 -5.16 7.68
C VAL A 47 9.98 -4.58 6.56
N VAL A 48 10.41 -3.44 6.00
CA VAL A 48 9.71 -2.81 4.87
C VAL A 48 9.73 -3.69 3.64
N LYS A 49 10.86 -4.33 3.34
CA LYS A 49 11.00 -5.22 2.18
C LYS A 49 10.09 -6.45 2.32
N ASP A 50 10.11 -7.08 3.48
CA ASP A 50 9.31 -8.28 3.74
C ASP A 50 7.81 -7.97 3.69
N PHE A 51 7.41 -6.84 4.27
CA PHE A 51 6.03 -6.36 4.23
C PHE A 51 5.55 -6.13 2.79
N ILE A 52 6.31 -5.41 1.98
CA ILE A 52 5.96 -5.13 0.58
C ILE A 52 5.89 -6.42 -0.24
N ALA A 53 6.81 -7.36 -0.02
CA ALA A 53 6.80 -8.65 -0.71
C ALA A 53 5.56 -9.47 -0.38
N ALA A 54 5.18 -9.54 0.91
CA ALA A 54 3.98 -10.23 1.35
C ALA A 54 2.70 -9.60 0.77
N VAL A 55 2.58 -8.27 0.80
CA VAL A 55 1.43 -7.56 0.24
C VAL A 55 1.35 -7.73 -1.28
N LYS A 56 2.48 -7.66 -1.99
CA LYS A 56 2.49 -7.90 -3.45
C LYS A 56 2.03 -9.32 -3.79
N ALA A 57 2.49 -10.33 -3.05
CA ALA A 57 2.09 -11.71 -3.26
C ALA A 57 0.59 -11.95 -3.00
N ALA A 58 0.01 -11.27 -2.01
CA ALA A 58 -1.41 -11.37 -1.70
C ALA A 58 -2.31 -10.59 -2.68
N ALA A 59 -1.85 -9.43 -3.16
CA ALA A 59 -2.68 -8.51 -3.94
C ALA A 59 -2.74 -8.84 -5.44
N VAL A 60 -1.74 -9.53 -6.00
CA VAL A 60 -1.71 -9.85 -7.44
C VAL A 60 -2.82 -10.85 -7.77
N GLY A 61 -3.81 -10.41 -8.54
CA GLY A 61 -4.90 -11.25 -9.03
C GLY A 61 -6.14 -11.29 -8.14
N GLU A 62 -6.16 -10.60 -7.00
CA GLU A 62 -7.38 -10.42 -6.21
C GLU A 62 -8.33 -9.36 -6.81
N GLU A 63 -9.63 -9.61 -6.74
CA GLU A 63 -10.65 -8.60 -6.99
C GLU A 63 -10.78 -7.66 -5.78
N VAL A 64 -10.80 -6.35 -6.02
CA VAL A 64 -11.04 -5.38 -4.96
C VAL A 64 -12.49 -5.50 -4.52
N VAL A 65 -12.72 -6.03 -3.32
CA VAL A 65 -14.04 -6.00 -2.70
C VAL A 65 -14.29 -4.57 -2.22
N GLY A 66 -15.07 -3.83 -3.01
CA GLY A 66 -15.45 -2.43 -2.77
C GLY A 66 -16.34 -2.24 -1.56
#